data_AF-A0A7U7J2X5-F1
#
_entry.id   AF-A0A7U7J2X5-F1
#
_cell.length_a   1.000
_cell.length_b   1.000
_cell.length_c   1.000
_cell.angle_alpha   90.00
_cell.angle_beta   90.00
_cell.angle_gamma   90.00
#
_symmetry.space_group_name_H-M   'P 1'
#
loop_
_entity.id
_entity.type
_entity.pdbx_description
1 polymer ?
#
loop_
_entity_poly.entity_id
_entity_poly.type
_entity_poly.pdbx_seq_one_letter_code
_entity_poly.pdbx_strand_id
1 'polypeptide(L)'
;MNGAEIEANRAGTSQDTKAAVAVKFARALVEHKGEVTNTELQSIRDAGFSEADIVEVITHVGMNILTNILGKRLQRGRHRRGDHPCRYEYPDQYLGQSQPGRH
;
A
#
# COMPACT_ATOMS: atom_id res chain seq x y z
N MET A 1 33.58 -31.34 12.29
CA MET A 1 32.97 -31.26 10.95
C MET A 1 32.37 -32.61 10.63
N ASN A 2 31.07 -32.82 10.89
CA ASN A 2 30.40 -34.10 10.62
C ASN A 2 28.91 -33.87 10.33
N GLY A 3 28.50 -34.10 9.08
CA GLY A 3 27.10 -34.28 8.61
C GLY A 3 26.13 -33.10 8.70
N ALA A 4 26.14 -32.32 9.79
CA ALA A 4 25.13 -31.31 10.10
C ALA A 4 25.25 -29.99 9.31
N GLU A 5 26.34 -29.78 8.58
CA GLU A 5 26.56 -28.56 7.77
C GLU A 5 26.08 -28.71 6.31
N ILE A 6 25.67 -29.91 5.89
CA ILE A 6 25.20 -30.15 4.51
C ILE A 6 23.68 -29.91 4.40
N GLU A 7 22.89 -30.17 5.46
CA GLU A 7 21.44 -29.91 5.49
C GLU A 7 21.11 -28.40 5.63
N ALA A 8 21.96 -27.64 6.32
CA ALA A 8 21.77 -26.21 6.57
C ALA A 8 21.80 -25.37 5.27
N ASN A 9 22.52 -25.82 4.23
CA ASN A 9 22.60 -25.12 2.94
C ASN A 9 21.57 -25.59 1.90
N ARG A 10 20.90 -26.73 2.12
CA ARG A 10 19.83 -27.22 1.24
C ARG A 10 18.46 -26.62 1.57
N ALA A 11 18.27 -26.20 2.82
CA ALA A 11 17.09 -25.48 3.27
C ALA A 11 17.03 -24.02 2.77
N GLY A 12 18.17 -23.33 2.65
CA GLY A 12 18.21 -21.94 2.21
C GLY A 12 17.72 -21.72 0.77
N THR A 13 18.15 -22.55 -0.17
CA THR A 13 17.90 -22.30 -1.61
C THR A 13 16.47 -22.62 -2.06
N SER A 14 15.87 -23.72 -1.56
CA SER A 14 14.51 -24.12 -1.94
C SER A 14 13.44 -23.28 -1.28
N GLN A 15 13.62 -22.91 0.00
CA GLN A 15 12.69 -22.01 0.68
C GLN A 15 12.73 -20.60 0.08
N ASP A 16 13.91 -20.07 -0.25
CA ASP A 16 14.04 -18.77 -0.93
C ASP A 16 13.36 -18.78 -2.30
N THR A 17 13.52 -19.87 -3.06
CA THR A 17 12.85 -20.03 -4.36
C THR A 17 11.32 -20.09 -4.21
N LYS A 18 10.81 -20.85 -3.23
CA LYS A 18 9.38 -20.96 -2.95
C LYS A 18 8.79 -19.63 -2.46
N ALA A 19 9.50 -18.92 -1.57
CA ALA A 19 9.11 -17.61 -1.09
C ALA A 19 9.10 -16.56 -2.22
N ALA A 20 10.08 -16.57 -3.11
CA ALA A 20 10.13 -15.68 -4.27
C ALA A 20 8.91 -15.87 -5.20
N VAL A 21 8.46 -17.11 -5.40
CA VAL A 21 7.24 -17.41 -6.18
C VAL A 21 6.00 -16.84 -5.48
N ALA A 22 5.86 -17.02 -4.17
CA ALA A 22 4.74 -16.44 -3.41
C ALA A 22 4.72 -14.90 -3.48
N VAL A 23 5.89 -14.25 -3.33
CA VAL A 23 6.00 -12.79 -3.45
C VAL A 23 5.61 -12.31 -4.85
N LYS A 24 6.05 -13.02 -5.91
CA LYS A 24 5.66 -12.71 -7.29
C LYS A 24 4.15 -12.83 -7.50
N PHE A 25 3.55 -13.92 -7.00
CA PHE A 25 2.10 -14.14 -7.08
C PHE A 25 1.32 -13.07 -6.31
N ALA A 26 1.75 -12.72 -5.10
CA ALA A 26 1.14 -11.65 -4.32
C ALA A 26 1.23 -10.28 -5.03
N ARG A 27 2.36 -9.98 -5.68
CA ARG A 27 2.53 -8.75 -6.45
C ARG A 27 1.57 -8.71 -7.64
N ALA A 28 1.44 -9.81 -8.38
CA ALA A 28 0.49 -9.91 -9.49
C ALA A 28 -0.96 -9.65 -9.04
N LEU A 29 -1.38 -10.26 -7.93
CA LEU A 29 -2.70 -10.01 -7.32
C LEU A 29 -2.92 -8.52 -7.05
N VAL A 30 -1.92 -7.80 -6.54
CA VAL A 30 -2.02 -6.36 -6.26
C VAL A 30 -2.08 -5.54 -7.55
N GLU A 31 -1.18 -5.78 -8.50
CA GLU A 31 -1.08 -5.05 -9.76
C GLU A 31 -2.37 -5.20 -10.59
N HIS A 32 -2.94 -6.40 -10.60
CA HIS A 32 -4.14 -6.75 -11.34
C HIS A 32 -5.42 -6.71 -10.50
N LYS A 33 -5.37 -6.15 -9.28
CA LYS A 33 -6.52 -5.96 -8.37
C LYS A 33 -7.35 -7.24 -8.13
N GLY A 34 -6.67 -8.38 -8.03
CA GLY A 34 -7.29 -9.68 -7.79
C GLY A 34 -7.53 -10.51 -9.04
N GLU A 35 -7.30 -9.97 -10.24
CA GLU A 35 -7.31 -10.77 -11.47
C GLU A 35 -5.97 -11.52 -11.60
N VAL A 36 -5.97 -12.82 -11.36
CA VAL A 36 -4.79 -13.68 -11.61
C VAL A 36 -4.99 -14.51 -12.86
N THR A 37 -3.92 -14.64 -13.63
CA THR A 37 -3.90 -15.49 -14.81
C THR A 37 -3.71 -16.96 -14.42
N ASN A 38 -4.18 -17.88 -15.27
CA ASN A 38 -3.92 -19.31 -15.10
C ASN A 38 -2.41 -19.62 -15.00
N THR A 39 -1.56 -18.82 -15.67
CA THR A 39 -0.10 -18.95 -15.64
C THR A 39 0.47 -18.72 -14.23
N GLU A 40 -0.06 -17.72 -13.51
CA GLU A 40 0.37 -17.39 -12.15
C GLU A 40 -0.11 -18.44 -11.15
N LEU A 41 -1.33 -18.94 -11.32
CA LEU A 41 -1.87 -20.05 -10.54
C LEU A 41 -1.12 -21.36 -10.78
N GLN A 42 -0.68 -21.63 -12.01
CA GLN A 42 0.12 -22.81 -12.30
C GLN A 42 1.52 -22.68 -11.69
N SER A 43 2.15 -21.51 -11.82
CA SER A 43 3.49 -21.27 -11.29
C SER A 43 3.57 -21.48 -9.76
N ILE A 44 2.53 -21.08 -9.02
CA ILE A 44 2.50 -21.28 -7.56
C ILE A 44 2.23 -22.75 -7.19
N ARG A 45 1.40 -23.47 -7.96
CA ARG A 45 1.21 -24.93 -7.77
C ARG A 45 2.50 -25.71 -8.07
N ASP A 46 3.21 -25.34 -9.14
CA ASP A 46 4.47 -25.98 -9.54
C ASP A 46 5.58 -25.75 -8.51
N ALA A 47 5.51 -24.65 -7.74
CA ALA A 47 6.37 -24.40 -6.59
C ALA A 47 5.99 -25.22 -5.33
N GLY A 48 5.02 -26.12 -5.44
CA GLY A 48 4.59 -27.04 -4.38
C GLY A 48 3.74 -26.37 -3.30
N PHE A 49 3.01 -25.30 -3.63
CA PHE A 49 1.96 -24.77 -2.76
C PHE A 49 0.69 -25.59 -2.90
N SER A 50 0.06 -25.88 -1.78
CA SER A 50 -1.27 -26.50 -1.73
C SER A 50 -2.36 -25.46 -2.04
N GLU A 51 -3.56 -25.93 -2.35
CA GLU A 51 -4.72 -25.04 -2.51
C GLU A 51 -4.96 -24.18 -1.26
N ALA A 52 -4.72 -24.74 -0.07
CA ALA A 52 -4.86 -24.02 1.18
C ALA A 52 -3.85 -22.86 1.29
N ASP A 53 -2.58 -23.11 0.96
CA ASP A 53 -1.55 -22.07 0.97
C ASP A 53 -1.87 -20.95 -0.04
N ILE A 54 -2.39 -21.31 -1.21
CA ILE A 54 -2.78 -20.34 -2.25
C ILE A 54 -3.94 -19.46 -1.75
N VAL A 55 -4.97 -20.06 -1.12
CA VAL A 55 -6.09 -19.34 -0.52
C VAL A 55 -5.62 -18.40 0.60
N GLU A 56 -4.67 -18.82 1.42
CA GLU A 56 -4.08 -17.98 2.46
C GLU A 56 -3.42 -16.73 1.87
N VAL A 57 -2.59 -16.90 0.83
CA VAL A 57 -1.93 -15.78 0.14
C VAL A 57 -2.96 -14.83 -0.47
N ILE A 58 -3.97 -15.35 -1.16
CA ILE A 58 -5.06 -14.55 -1.76
C ILE A 58 -5.81 -13.78 -0.67
N THR A 59 -6.13 -14.42 0.45
CA THR A 59 -6.87 -13.80 1.56
C THR A 59 -6.07 -12.64 2.17
N HIS A 60 -4.78 -12.85 2.41
CA HIS A 60 -3.90 -11.83 2.98
C HIS A 60 -3.74 -10.63 2.04
N VAL A 61 -3.55 -10.88 0.73
CA VAL A 61 -3.45 -9.81 -0.27
C VAL A 61 -4.80 -9.11 -0.49
N GLY A 62 -5.90 -9.87 -0.51
CA GLY A 62 -7.26 -9.36 -0.67
C GLY A 62 -7.65 -8.38 0.43
N MET A 63 -7.27 -8.66 1.68
CA MET A 63 -7.47 -7.74 2.81
C MET A 63 -6.75 -6.39 2.58
N ASN A 64 -5.54 -6.42 2.02
CA ASN A 64 -4.79 -5.22 1.67
C ASN A 64 -5.44 -4.45 0.52
N ILE A 65 -5.95 -5.14 -0.50
CA ILE A 65 -6.68 -4.52 -1.63
C ILE A 65 -7.98 -3.88 -1.16
N LEU A 66 -8.76 -4.56 -0.32
CA LEU A 66 -10.02 -4.06 0.24
C LEU A 66 -9.83 -2.72 0.94
N THR A 67 -8.82 -2.63 1.81
CA THR A 67 -8.48 -1.40 2.54
C THR A 67 -8.10 -0.27 1.59
N ASN A 68 -7.32 -0.57 0.54
CA ASN A 68 -6.89 0.42 -0.44
C ASN A 68 -8.04 0.94 -1.33
N ILE A 69 -8.97 0.09 -1.73
CA ILE A 69 -10.16 0.50 -2.50
C ILE A 69 -11.04 1.41 -1.65
N LEU A 70 -11.32 1.01 -0.39
CA LEU A 70 -12.12 1.79 0.54
C LEU A 70 -11.47 3.15 0.81
N GLY A 71 -10.17 3.19 1.13
CA GLY A 71 -9.44 4.43 1.41
C GLY A 71 -9.44 5.42 0.23
N LYS A 72 -9.34 4.95 -1.01
CA LYS A 72 -9.36 5.83 -2.21
C LYS A 72 -10.78 6.29 -2.59
N ARG A 73 -11.81 5.46 -2.38
CA ARG A 73 -13.20 5.77 -2.78
C ARG A 73 -14.00 6.53 -1.71
N LEU A 74 -13.66 6.35 -0.43
CA LEU A 74 -14.28 7.09 0.69
C LEU A 74 -13.68 8.50 0.88
N GLN A 75 -12.56 8.82 0.22
CA GLN A 75 -12.06 10.19 0.13
C GLN A 75 -12.82 11.04 -0.92
N ARG A 76 -14.13 11.19 -0.75
CA ARG A 76 -14.89 12.34 -1.28
C ARG A 76 -15.38 13.18 -0.12
N GLY A 77 -14.41 13.83 0.52
CA GLY A 77 -14.63 14.73 1.62
C GLY A 77 -13.40 15.56 1.97
N ARG A 78 -12.49 15.79 1.02
CA ARG A 78 -11.53 16.88 1.17
C ARG A 78 -12.27 18.18 0.91
N HIS A 79 -12.85 18.72 1.98
CA HIS A 79 -13.14 20.13 2.09
C HIS A 79 -11.89 20.88 1.63
N ARG A 80 -11.95 21.58 0.49
CA ARG A 80 -10.89 22.51 0.10
C ARG A 80 -10.85 23.58 1.20
N ARG A 81 -9.93 23.44 2.15
CA ARG A 81 -9.50 24.54 3.00
C ARG A 81 -8.45 25.30 2.21
N GLY A 82 -8.81 26.52 1.81
CA GLY A 82 -7.87 27.48 1.25
C GLY A 82 -8.27 28.00 -0.13
N ASP A 83 -9.42 28.66 -0.23
CA ASP A 83 -9.61 29.73 -1.22
C ASP A 83 -10.65 30.73 -0.67
N HIS A 84 -10.32 31.31 0.47
CA HIS A 84 -10.86 32.62 0.85
C HIS A 84 -9.73 33.39 1.54
N PRO A 85 -9.18 34.44 0.93
CA PRO A 85 -8.40 35.38 1.70
C PRO A 85 -9.38 36.02 2.67
N CYS A 86 -9.20 35.79 3.97
CA CYS A 86 -9.86 36.58 5.00
C CYS A 86 -9.33 38.01 4.89
N ARG A 87 -9.89 38.80 3.97
CA ARG A 87 -9.76 40.24 3.95
C ARG A 87 -10.73 40.74 5.01
N TYR A 88 -10.20 41.14 6.17
CA TYR A 88 -10.99 41.94 7.10
C TYR A 88 -11.22 43.29 6.42
N GLU A 89 -12.44 43.50 5.94
CA GLU A 89 -12.89 44.80 5.44
C GLU A 89 -13.19 45.64 6.69
N TYR A 90 -12.23 46.48 7.07
CA TYR A 90 -12.43 47.42 8.16
C TYR A 90 -13.40 48.51 7.70
N PRO A 91 -14.44 48.84 8.48
CA PRO A 91 -15.32 49.95 8.13
C PRO A 91 -14.51 51.26 8.10
N ASP A 92 -14.83 52.12 7.15
CA ASP A 92 -14.14 53.40 6.82
C ASP A 92 -13.98 54.35 8.01
N GLN A 93 -14.72 54.11 9.10
CA GLN A 93 -14.64 54.86 10.35
C GLN A 93 -13.29 54.79 11.09
N TYR A 94 -12.34 53.95 10.64
CA TYR A 94 -11.00 53.84 11.23
C TYR A 94 -9.87 54.45 10.39
N LEU A 95 -10.16 55.06 9.23
CA LEU A 95 -9.14 55.61 8.33
C LEU A 95 -8.61 57.01 8.73
N GLY A 96 -8.93 57.48 9.94
CA GLY A 96 -8.62 58.84 10.42
C GLY A 96 -7.59 58.94 11.55
N GLN A 97 -7.00 57.84 12.02
CA GLN A 97 -6.01 57.90 13.12
C GLN A 97 -4.58 57.84 12.57
N SER A 98 -4.01 59.03 12.36
CA SER A 98 -2.60 59.25 12.12
C SER A 98 -1.77 58.59 13.22
N GLN A 99 -0.98 57.57 12.88
CA GLN A 99 0.00 57.00 13.81
C GLN A 99 1.10 58.05 14.09
N PRO A 100 1.43 58.39 15.35
CA PRO A 100 2.56 59.26 15.63
C PRO A 100 3.87 58.52 15.33
N GLY A 101 4.81 59.27 14.73
CA GLY A 101 6.05 58.77 14.14
C GLY A 101 6.92 57.93 15.07
N ARG A 102 7.54 56.90 14.49
CA ARG A 102 8.67 56.21 15.11
C ARG A 102 9.93 57.03 14.88
N HIS A 103 10.60 57.35 15.98
CA HIS A 103 11.97 57.87 16.04
C HIS A 103 12.96 56.92 15.36
#